data_AF-A0A0T6A6N1-F1
#
_entry.id   AF-A0A0T6A6N1-F1
#
_cell.length_a   1.000
_cell.length_b   1.000
_cell.length_c   1.000
_cell.angle_alpha   90.00
_cell.angle_beta   90.00
_cell.angle_gamma   90.00
#
_symmetry.space_group_name_H-M   'P 1'
#
loop_
_entity.id
_entity.type
_entity.pdbx_description
1 polymer ?
#
loop_
_entity_poly.entity_id
_entity_poly.type
_entity_poly.pdbx_seq_one_letter_code
_entity_poly.pdbx_strand_id
1 'polypeptide(L)'
;MSRPVHWVVAALFLLFSSPVLAANDALFSPTQDPVAGSQIFGAKGCVRCHAINGVGGKIGPDLGRIPRPRSFYDLAAAMWNHFPRMAARMKKLGVTRPHLDTRDTGHLIAFLYTLNYFDPPGNPQAGEKLFTEKRCVVCHQVGGAGGVVGPNLDFLKQYGSPIFVAAAMWNHGPAMAEAMRARGITRPTFTATELIDLIAYLKAASPAPVEEPLYVLPGRASEGHRLFVERGCQGCHTVRAEGGTVGPDLAERGLHKSLTEFAAAMWNKIPAMIATMKAKGIAVPQLQPQEMADIVAYLYSVQYFAEPGDARRGEQLVTAKGCLGCHPVRGKGGKGAGDLARAARFPSPAAAIAAMWNHALIMEEVAQPQKMAWPQFRPDEMADLVAYLQELRRSR
;
A
#
# COMPACT_ATOMS: atom_id res chain seq x y z
N MET A 1 -47.83 -49.46 41.52
CA MET A 1 -47.91 -48.47 40.42
C MET A 1 -47.36 -47.16 40.96
N SER A 2 -46.33 -46.62 40.31
CA SER A 2 -45.80 -45.24 40.34
C SER A 2 -44.29 -45.28 40.07
N ARG A 3 -43.92 -44.88 38.85
CA ARG A 3 -42.56 -44.96 38.29
C ARG A 3 -41.66 -43.84 38.86
N PRO A 4 -40.39 -44.08 39.18
CA PRO A 4 -39.41 -43.01 39.29
C PRO A 4 -38.87 -42.65 37.89
N VAL A 5 -38.94 -41.38 37.55
CA VAL A 5 -38.39 -40.79 36.32
C VAL A 5 -36.90 -40.56 36.53
N HIS A 6 -36.05 -41.29 35.79
CA HIS A 6 -34.61 -41.02 35.73
C HIS A 6 -34.34 -39.96 34.67
N TRP A 7 -34.03 -38.74 35.10
CA TRP A 7 -33.47 -37.71 34.22
C TRP A 7 -31.98 -37.98 34.01
N VAL A 8 -31.63 -38.53 32.84
CA VAL A 8 -30.24 -38.57 32.38
C VAL A 8 -29.94 -37.20 31.76
N VAL A 9 -29.21 -36.36 32.49
CA VAL A 9 -28.62 -35.13 31.92
C VAL A 9 -27.39 -35.55 31.12
N ALA A 10 -27.55 -35.70 29.81
CA ALA A 10 -26.43 -35.84 28.90
C ALA A 10 -25.73 -34.48 28.76
N ALA A 11 -24.57 -34.32 29.38
CA ALA A 11 -23.70 -33.17 29.18
C ALA A 11 -23.07 -33.24 27.77
N LEU A 12 -23.66 -32.54 26.82
CA LEU A 12 -23.05 -32.25 25.52
C LEU A 12 -21.92 -31.24 25.76
N PHE A 13 -20.69 -31.72 25.88
CA PHE A 13 -19.50 -30.89 25.73
C PHE A 13 -19.40 -30.47 24.25
N LEU A 14 -19.98 -29.32 23.92
CA LEU A 14 -19.64 -28.59 22.70
C LEU A 14 -18.20 -28.07 22.88
N LEU A 15 -17.24 -28.84 22.38
CA LEU A 15 -15.90 -28.34 22.06
C LEU A 15 -16.07 -27.26 20.99
N PHE A 16 -16.20 -26.01 21.42
CA PHE A 16 -15.92 -24.86 20.57
C PHE A 16 -14.44 -24.93 20.24
N SER A 17 -14.11 -25.56 19.10
CA SER A 17 -12.87 -25.30 18.41
C SER A 17 -12.90 -23.83 18.00
N SER A 18 -12.37 -22.96 18.86
CA SER A 18 -12.02 -21.60 18.47
C SER A 18 -11.19 -21.70 17.20
N PRO A 19 -11.58 -21.05 16.09
CA PRO A 19 -10.65 -20.90 14.99
C PRO A 19 -9.51 -20.07 15.57
N VAL A 20 -8.33 -20.68 15.59
CA VAL A 20 -7.06 -19.99 15.79
C VAL A 20 -7.10 -18.74 14.90
N LEU A 21 -7.15 -17.55 15.52
CA LEU A 21 -6.82 -16.31 14.84
C LEU A 21 -5.37 -16.50 14.36
N ALA A 22 -5.24 -16.89 13.09
CA ALA A 22 -3.95 -17.12 12.49
C ALA A 22 -3.27 -15.76 12.34
N ALA A 23 -2.24 -15.57 13.16
CA ALA A 23 -1.30 -14.47 13.11
C ALA A 23 -0.69 -14.34 11.70
N ASN A 24 -0.95 -13.20 11.04
CA ASN A 24 0.03 -12.34 10.35
C ASN A 24 -0.67 -11.13 9.73
N ASP A 25 -0.91 -10.13 10.59
CA ASP A 25 -1.64 -8.88 10.31
C ASP A 25 -0.72 -7.70 9.95
N ALA A 26 0.50 -7.97 9.49
CA ALA A 26 1.35 -6.92 8.94
C ALA A 26 0.74 -6.41 7.62
N LEU A 27 0.97 -5.14 7.27
CA LEU A 27 0.66 -4.55 5.95
C LEU A 27 1.02 -5.49 4.78
N PHE A 28 2.06 -6.31 5.01
CA PHE A 28 2.56 -7.31 4.10
C PHE A 28 2.63 -8.70 4.78
N SER A 29 1.94 -9.67 4.20
CA SER A 29 2.05 -11.10 4.57
C SER A 29 3.50 -11.61 4.45
N PRO A 30 3.90 -12.72 5.12
CA PRO A 30 5.18 -13.39 4.87
C PRO A 30 5.44 -13.79 3.41
N THR A 31 4.42 -13.74 2.56
CA THR A 31 4.50 -13.97 1.11
C THR A 31 4.61 -12.69 0.29
N GLN A 32 4.60 -11.52 0.93
CA GLN A 32 4.59 -10.18 0.33
C GLN A 32 5.50 -9.19 1.05
N ASP A 33 6.55 -9.65 1.73
CA ASP A 33 7.57 -8.79 2.34
C ASP A 33 8.32 -7.90 1.31
N PRO A 34 8.25 -6.55 1.42
CA PRO A 34 8.96 -5.61 0.55
C PRO A 34 10.50 -5.67 0.66
N VAL A 35 11.05 -6.01 1.83
CA VAL A 35 12.50 -6.11 2.03
C VAL A 35 13.03 -7.31 1.26
N ALA A 36 12.39 -8.47 1.42
CA ALA A 36 12.67 -9.63 0.57
C ALA A 36 12.48 -9.29 -0.92
N GLY A 37 11.45 -8.51 -1.26
CA GLY A 37 11.21 -8.05 -2.63
C GLY A 37 12.33 -7.19 -3.22
N SER A 38 12.95 -6.32 -2.42
CA SER A 38 14.11 -5.53 -2.83
C SER A 38 15.31 -6.41 -3.16
N GLN A 39 15.57 -7.43 -2.33
CA GLN A 39 16.62 -8.41 -2.56
C GLN A 39 16.35 -9.20 -3.85
N ILE A 40 15.11 -9.64 -4.06
CA ILE A 40 14.67 -10.33 -5.28
C ILE A 40 14.85 -9.43 -6.52
N PHE A 41 14.50 -8.14 -6.44
CA PHE A 41 14.69 -7.18 -7.54
C PHE A 41 16.15 -7.08 -7.98
N GLY A 42 17.08 -7.11 -7.03
CA GLY A 42 18.52 -7.21 -7.30
C GLY A 42 18.92 -8.58 -7.86
N ALA A 43 18.60 -9.65 -7.15
CA ALA A 43 19.01 -11.03 -7.45
C ALA A 43 18.48 -11.55 -8.79
N LYS A 44 17.25 -11.17 -9.17
CA LYS A 44 16.63 -11.50 -10.47
C LYS A 44 17.07 -10.55 -11.59
N GLY A 45 17.96 -9.60 -11.30
CA GLY A 45 18.59 -8.73 -12.30
C GLY A 45 17.73 -7.56 -12.79
N CYS A 46 16.57 -7.30 -12.17
CA CYS A 46 15.70 -6.18 -12.53
C CYS A 46 16.43 -4.83 -12.42
N VAL A 47 17.26 -4.68 -11.38
CA VAL A 47 18.08 -3.49 -11.12
C VAL A 47 19.09 -3.16 -12.23
N ARG A 48 19.47 -4.14 -13.07
CA ARG A 48 20.40 -3.91 -14.20
C ARG A 48 19.79 -3.02 -15.28
N CYS A 49 18.46 -3.01 -15.37
CA CYS A 49 17.73 -2.22 -16.35
C CYS A 49 16.98 -1.06 -15.70
N HIS A 50 16.34 -1.29 -14.56
CA HIS A 50 15.48 -0.34 -13.88
C HIS A 50 16.17 0.26 -12.65
N ALA A 51 16.19 1.59 -12.57
CA ALA A 51 16.65 2.29 -11.38
C ALA A 51 15.53 2.39 -10.32
N ILE A 52 15.94 2.60 -9.08
CA ILE A 52 15.10 3.01 -7.96
C ILE A 52 15.71 4.29 -7.38
N ASN A 53 15.02 5.41 -7.54
CA ASN A 53 15.43 6.72 -7.04
C ASN A 53 16.87 7.12 -7.45
N GLY A 54 17.27 6.76 -8.67
CA GLY A 54 18.58 7.05 -9.25
C GLY A 54 19.62 5.93 -9.09
N VAL A 55 19.32 4.87 -8.33
CA VAL A 55 20.22 3.73 -8.10
C VAL A 55 19.83 2.56 -9.02
N GLY A 56 20.77 2.11 -9.85
CA GLY A 56 20.57 0.98 -10.78
C GLY A 56 20.76 1.36 -12.25
N GLY A 57 20.18 0.56 -13.13
CA GLY A 57 20.29 0.70 -14.58
C GLY A 57 19.46 1.86 -15.16
N LYS A 58 19.89 2.37 -16.32
CA LYS A 58 19.23 3.47 -17.04
C LYS A 58 18.56 3.02 -18.35
N ILE A 59 18.35 1.71 -18.53
CA ILE A 59 17.76 1.13 -19.75
C ILE A 59 16.24 1.27 -19.71
N GLY A 60 15.64 0.91 -18.58
CA GLY A 60 14.24 1.16 -18.27
C GLY A 60 14.06 2.44 -17.46
N PRO A 61 12.81 2.87 -17.23
CA PRO A 61 12.53 4.01 -16.36
C PRO A 61 12.96 3.73 -14.92
N ASP A 62 13.27 4.81 -14.19
CA ASP A 62 13.40 4.78 -12.74
C ASP A 62 12.03 4.52 -12.11
N LEU A 63 11.84 3.31 -11.59
CA LEU A 63 10.54 2.87 -11.08
C LEU A 63 10.13 3.63 -9.83
N GLY A 64 11.08 4.16 -9.03
CA GLY A 64 10.79 4.97 -7.84
C GLY A 64 10.25 6.37 -8.18
N ARG A 65 10.42 6.83 -9.42
CA ARG A 65 10.05 8.19 -9.85
C ARG A 65 8.87 8.23 -10.83
N ILE A 66 8.14 7.13 -10.99
CA ILE A 66 6.96 7.09 -11.85
C ILE A 66 5.75 7.61 -11.06
N PRO A 67 5.15 8.76 -11.46
CA PRO A 67 3.96 9.31 -10.79
C PRO A 67 2.71 8.59 -11.31
N ARG A 68 2.50 7.35 -10.89
CA ARG A 68 1.30 6.59 -11.21
C ARG A 68 0.76 5.85 -10.00
N PRO A 69 -0.58 5.72 -9.89
CA PRO A 69 -1.21 4.78 -8.98
C PRO A 69 -0.57 3.40 -9.05
N ARG A 70 -0.31 2.82 -7.90
CA ARG A 70 0.16 1.44 -7.78
C ARG A 70 -0.81 0.67 -6.91
N SER A 71 -1.20 -0.47 -7.42
CA SER A 71 -1.88 -1.54 -6.70
C SER A 71 -1.23 -2.85 -7.15
N PHE A 72 -1.62 -3.95 -6.52
CA PHE A 72 -1.20 -5.28 -6.93
C PHE A 72 -1.45 -5.52 -8.42
N TYR A 73 -2.66 -5.20 -8.89
CA TYR A 73 -3.03 -5.44 -10.28
C TYR A 73 -2.53 -4.38 -11.26
N ASP A 74 -2.26 -3.15 -10.81
CA ASP A 74 -1.53 -2.17 -11.63
C ASP A 74 -0.13 -2.68 -11.98
N LEU A 75 0.59 -3.19 -10.98
CA LEU A 75 1.93 -3.71 -11.15
C LEU A 75 1.92 -4.99 -11.99
N ALA A 76 0.98 -5.90 -11.74
CA ALA A 76 0.82 -7.11 -12.52
C ALA A 76 0.50 -6.80 -14.00
N ALA A 77 -0.46 -5.91 -14.27
CA ALA A 77 -0.81 -5.48 -15.62
C ALA A 77 0.37 -4.77 -16.29
N ALA A 78 1.07 -3.88 -15.60
CA ALA A 78 2.25 -3.19 -16.13
C ALA A 78 3.37 -4.19 -16.49
N MET A 79 3.66 -5.17 -15.63
CA MET A 79 4.65 -6.21 -15.89
C MET A 79 4.28 -7.04 -17.12
N TRP A 80 3.02 -7.48 -17.23
CA TRP A 80 2.52 -8.25 -18.37
C TRP A 80 2.55 -7.45 -19.68
N ASN A 81 2.00 -6.24 -19.67
CA ASN A 81 1.90 -5.38 -20.84
C ASN A 81 3.28 -4.96 -21.35
N HIS A 82 4.23 -4.74 -20.43
CA HIS A 82 5.60 -4.39 -20.75
C HIS A 82 6.46 -5.60 -21.18
N PHE A 83 5.94 -6.83 -20.98
CA PHE A 83 6.70 -8.06 -21.16
C PHE A 83 7.42 -8.18 -22.52
N PRO A 84 6.77 -7.99 -23.68
CA PRO A 84 7.43 -8.18 -24.98
C PRO A 84 8.62 -7.23 -25.19
N ARG A 85 8.52 -6.00 -24.68
CA ARG A 85 9.60 -5.02 -24.76
C ARG A 85 10.78 -5.40 -23.87
N MET A 86 10.49 -5.93 -22.67
CA MET A 86 11.53 -6.46 -21.77
C MET A 86 12.22 -7.67 -22.40
N ALA A 87 11.45 -8.63 -22.93
CA ALA A 87 11.97 -9.84 -23.55
C ALA A 87 12.88 -9.54 -24.75
N ALA A 88 12.43 -8.70 -25.68
CA ALA A 88 13.24 -8.28 -26.82
C ALA A 88 14.55 -7.59 -26.40
N ARG A 89 14.50 -6.75 -25.36
CA ARG A 89 15.70 -6.07 -24.84
C ARG A 89 16.64 -7.03 -24.12
N MET A 90 16.11 -7.95 -23.32
CA MET A 90 16.88 -9.01 -22.64
C MET A 90 17.61 -9.89 -23.67
N LYS A 91 16.90 -10.34 -24.72
CA LYS A 91 17.48 -11.10 -25.84
C LYS A 91 18.63 -10.35 -26.51
N LYS A 92 18.44 -9.06 -26.81
CA LYS A 92 19.49 -8.20 -27.42
C LYS A 92 20.72 -8.03 -26.52
N LEU A 93 20.55 -8.09 -25.21
CA LEU A 93 21.63 -7.90 -24.23
C LEU A 93 22.21 -9.22 -23.71
N GLY A 94 21.76 -10.38 -24.21
CA GLY A 94 22.17 -11.68 -23.71
C GLY A 94 21.80 -11.92 -22.24
N VAL A 95 20.76 -11.24 -21.74
CA VAL A 95 20.29 -11.41 -20.36
C VAL A 95 19.29 -12.57 -20.32
N THR A 96 19.64 -13.63 -19.60
CA THR A 96 18.68 -14.70 -19.31
C THR A 96 17.55 -14.15 -18.47
N ARG A 97 16.33 -14.41 -18.91
CA ARG A 97 15.12 -13.95 -18.22
C ARG A 97 14.98 -14.67 -16.87
N PRO A 98 14.67 -13.96 -15.78
CA PRO A 98 14.48 -14.61 -14.49
C PRO A 98 13.19 -15.44 -14.46
N HIS A 99 13.28 -16.62 -13.86
CA HIS A 99 12.11 -17.34 -13.35
C HIS A 99 11.63 -16.68 -12.05
N LEU A 100 10.32 -16.47 -11.92
CA LEU A 100 9.71 -15.95 -10.70
C LEU A 100 8.77 -16.99 -10.12
N ASP A 101 9.03 -17.44 -8.90
CA ASP A 101 8.05 -18.27 -8.20
C ASP A 101 6.92 -17.40 -7.57
N THR A 102 5.99 -18.06 -6.87
CA THR A 102 4.86 -17.37 -6.20
C THR A 102 5.32 -16.38 -5.13
N ARG A 103 6.35 -16.74 -4.36
CA ARG A 103 6.88 -15.86 -3.30
C ARG A 103 7.65 -14.71 -3.93
N ASP A 104 8.51 -14.99 -4.91
CA ASP A 104 9.24 -13.97 -5.67
C ASP A 104 8.31 -12.87 -6.16
N THR A 105 7.19 -13.28 -6.77
CA THR A 105 6.22 -12.34 -7.35
C THR A 105 5.48 -11.56 -6.27
N GLY A 106 5.05 -12.21 -5.19
CA GLY A 106 4.39 -11.53 -4.07
C GLY A 106 5.29 -10.48 -3.42
N HIS A 107 6.53 -10.85 -3.09
CA HIS A 107 7.55 -9.97 -2.53
C HIS A 107 7.89 -8.81 -3.48
N LEU A 108 8.11 -9.10 -4.76
CA LEU A 108 8.46 -8.09 -5.77
C LEU A 108 7.35 -7.05 -5.94
N ILE A 109 6.09 -7.48 -6.03
CA ILE A 109 4.95 -6.56 -6.16
C ILE A 109 4.83 -5.69 -4.91
N ALA A 110 5.01 -6.25 -3.71
CA ALA A 110 5.00 -5.47 -2.48
C ALA A 110 6.16 -4.46 -2.40
N PHE A 111 7.37 -4.84 -2.82
CA PHE A 111 8.49 -3.92 -2.94
C PHE A 111 8.19 -2.77 -3.91
N LEU A 112 7.70 -3.09 -5.11
CA LEU A 112 7.39 -2.07 -6.12
C LEU A 112 6.22 -1.16 -5.68
N TYR A 113 5.25 -1.70 -4.95
CA TYR A 113 4.17 -0.93 -4.37
C TYR A 113 4.70 0.09 -3.35
N THR A 114 5.63 -0.32 -2.49
CA THR A 114 6.19 0.51 -1.42
C THR A 114 7.24 1.53 -1.85
N LEU A 115 7.69 1.58 -3.10
CA LEU A 115 8.73 2.57 -3.48
C LEU A 115 8.29 4.02 -3.29
N ASN A 116 6.97 4.28 -3.25
CA ASN A 116 6.41 5.61 -2.98
C ASN A 116 5.86 5.71 -1.55
N TYR A 117 6.02 4.67 -0.73
CA TYR A 117 5.63 4.70 0.68
C TYR A 117 6.59 5.59 1.47
N PHE A 118 7.90 5.41 1.25
CA PHE A 118 8.93 6.26 1.85
C PHE A 118 9.29 7.42 0.93
N ASP A 119 9.32 8.62 1.49
CA ASP A 119 9.69 9.85 0.80
C ASP A 119 11.17 9.88 0.39
N PRO A 120 11.53 10.61 -0.68
CA PRO A 120 12.93 10.96 -0.93
C PRO A 120 13.51 11.78 0.25
N PRO A 121 14.84 11.79 0.43
CA PRO A 121 15.47 12.63 1.45
C PRO A 121 15.13 14.11 1.24
N GLY A 122 14.79 14.80 2.33
CA GLY A 122 14.55 16.25 2.31
C GLY A 122 15.83 17.08 2.39
N ASN A 123 15.68 18.38 2.12
CA ASN A 123 16.71 19.39 2.21
C ASN A 123 16.62 20.13 3.57
N PRO A 124 17.58 19.92 4.50
CA PRO A 124 17.56 20.56 5.81
C PRO A 124 17.65 22.09 5.75
N GLN A 125 18.39 22.66 4.80
CA GLN A 125 18.52 24.12 4.67
C GLN A 125 17.21 24.76 4.19
N ALA A 126 16.51 24.11 3.25
CA ALA A 126 15.17 24.53 2.86
C ALA A 126 14.19 24.41 4.03
N GLY A 127 14.28 23.33 4.80
CA GLY A 127 13.48 23.10 6.00
C GLY A 127 13.68 24.17 7.07
N GLU A 128 14.92 24.58 7.33
CA GLU A 128 15.25 25.65 8.27
C GLU A 128 14.60 26.98 7.87
N LYS A 129 14.70 27.34 6.59
CA LYS A 129 14.06 28.53 6.02
C LYS A 129 12.54 28.46 6.19
N LEU A 130 11.93 27.31 5.87
CA LEU A 130 10.49 27.08 6.06
C LEU A 130 10.08 27.17 7.53
N PHE A 131 10.89 26.67 8.47
CA PHE A 131 10.61 26.72 9.90
C PHE A 131 10.51 28.16 10.42
N THR A 132 11.32 29.05 9.84
CA THR A 132 11.28 30.49 10.13
C THR A 132 10.14 31.19 9.39
N GLU A 133 10.02 30.98 8.08
CA GLU A 133 9.02 31.65 7.22
C GLU A 133 7.58 31.30 7.60
N LYS A 134 7.32 30.03 7.95
CA LYS A 134 6.01 29.58 8.46
C LYS A 134 5.85 29.82 9.97
N ARG A 135 6.78 30.57 10.58
CA ARG A 135 6.76 31.07 11.97
C ARG A 135 6.70 29.98 13.04
N CYS A 136 7.15 28.77 12.73
CA CYS A 136 7.23 27.67 13.69
C CYS A 136 8.19 28.02 14.84
N VAL A 137 9.31 28.68 14.52
CA VAL A 137 10.34 29.15 15.46
C VAL A 137 9.82 30.10 16.54
N VAL A 138 8.70 30.79 16.31
CA VAL A 138 8.10 31.71 17.29
C VAL A 138 7.60 30.96 18.53
N CYS A 139 7.16 29.72 18.35
CA CYS A 139 6.57 28.92 19.42
C CYS A 139 7.43 27.72 19.81
N HIS A 140 8.10 27.09 18.85
CA HIS A 140 8.83 25.84 19.05
C HIS A 140 10.34 26.05 19.08
N GLN A 141 11.00 25.27 19.93
CA GLN A 141 12.44 25.20 20.07
C GLN A 141 12.99 23.96 19.34
N VAL A 142 14.11 24.12 18.65
CA VAL A 142 14.90 23.06 18.01
C VAL A 142 16.37 23.36 18.25
N GLY A 143 17.14 22.40 18.76
CA GLY A 143 18.57 22.57 18.95
C GLY A 143 18.97 23.75 19.84
N GLY A 144 18.13 24.10 20.81
CA GLY A 144 18.38 25.26 21.67
C GLY A 144 17.83 26.59 21.14
N ALA A 145 17.39 26.66 19.88
CA ALA A 145 16.92 27.89 19.25
C ALA A 145 15.40 27.91 19.04
N GLY A 146 14.77 29.06 19.28
CA GLY A 146 13.33 29.29 19.07
C GLY A 146 12.55 29.63 20.34
N GLY A 147 11.23 29.52 20.26
CA GLY A 147 10.31 29.82 21.36
C GLY A 147 10.04 28.63 22.28
N VAL A 148 9.51 28.92 23.47
CA VAL A 148 9.15 27.92 24.51
C VAL A 148 7.64 27.86 24.78
N VAL A 149 6.83 28.39 23.86
CA VAL A 149 5.35 28.37 23.97
C VAL A 149 4.80 26.98 23.66
N GLY A 150 5.33 26.37 22.60
CA GLY A 150 5.07 24.99 22.23
C GLY A 150 6.15 24.05 22.81
N PRO A 151 5.93 22.73 22.73
CA PRO A 151 6.93 21.76 23.14
C PRO A 151 8.22 21.90 22.31
N ASN A 152 9.35 21.60 22.94
CA ASN A 152 10.62 21.40 22.24
C ASN A 152 10.46 20.23 21.25
N LEU A 153 10.95 20.41 20.02
CA LEU A 153 10.83 19.46 18.92
C LEU A 153 12.02 18.51 18.78
N ASP A 154 13.01 18.55 19.68
CA ASP A 154 14.23 17.75 19.62
C ASP A 154 13.99 16.24 19.74
N PHE A 155 12.87 15.85 20.35
CA PHE A 155 12.42 14.45 20.37
C PHE A 155 12.16 13.89 18.97
N LEU A 156 11.86 14.73 17.98
CA LEU A 156 11.65 14.30 16.59
C LEU A 156 12.92 13.79 15.93
N LYS A 157 14.11 13.99 16.52
CA LYS A 157 15.33 13.32 16.03
C LYS A 157 15.26 11.80 16.18
N GLN A 158 14.73 11.32 17.31
CA GLN A 158 14.59 9.90 17.59
C GLN A 158 13.51 9.26 16.73
N TYR A 159 12.40 9.97 16.50
CA TYR A 159 11.27 9.40 15.78
C TYR A 159 11.30 9.67 14.29
N GLY A 160 11.71 10.87 13.84
CA GLY A 160 12.01 11.26 12.45
C GLY A 160 11.00 10.82 11.37
N SER A 161 9.83 10.39 11.79
CA SER A 161 8.90 9.56 11.04
C SER A 161 7.72 10.43 10.66
N PRO A 162 7.37 10.52 9.37
CA PRO A 162 6.22 11.32 8.96
C PRO A 162 4.92 10.88 9.63
N ILE A 163 4.80 9.60 10.02
CA ILE A 163 3.66 9.08 10.79
C ILE A 163 3.61 9.65 12.19
N PHE A 164 4.75 9.68 12.88
CA PHE A 164 4.84 10.24 14.21
C PHE A 164 4.54 11.75 14.18
N VAL A 165 5.07 12.45 13.18
CA VAL A 165 4.76 13.87 12.93
C VAL A 165 3.26 14.07 12.69
N ALA A 166 2.62 13.22 11.87
CA ALA A 166 1.18 13.28 11.65
C ALA A 166 0.37 13.09 12.95
N ALA A 167 0.72 12.11 13.78
CA ALA A 167 0.07 11.86 15.06
C ALA A 167 0.24 13.04 16.04
N ALA A 168 1.47 13.54 16.18
CA ALA A 168 1.77 14.68 17.05
C ALA A 168 1.02 15.94 16.59
N MET A 169 1.02 16.23 15.28
CA MET A 169 0.31 17.38 14.72
C MET A 169 -1.21 17.25 14.79
N TRP A 170 -1.76 16.04 14.68
CA TRP A 170 -3.19 15.77 14.88
C TRP A 170 -3.61 16.07 16.32
N ASN A 171 -2.91 15.48 17.30
CA ASN A 171 -3.23 15.63 18.72
C ASN A 171 -3.00 17.08 19.22
N HIS A 172 -1.91 17.71 18.79
CA HIS A 172 -1.54 19.06 19.23
C HIS A 172 -2.22 20.17 18.41
N GLY A 173 -2.78 19.84 17.25
CA GLY A 173 -3.38 20.79 16.30
C GLY A 173 -4.43 21.74 16.87
N PRO A 174 -5.36 21.31 17.74
CA PRO A 174 -6.33 22.21 18.39
C PRO A 174 -5.65 23.26 19.28
N ALA A 175 -4.67 22.86 20.10
CA ALA A 175 -3.93 23.78 20.98
C ALA A 175 -3.08 24.76 20.17
N MET A 176 -2.40 24.28 19.11
CA MET A 176 -1.69 25.15 18.17
C MET A 176 -2.62 26.16 17.52
N ALA A 177 -3.81 25.74 17.07
CA ALA A 177 -4.76 26.62 16.40
C ALA A 177 -5.22 27.77 17.31
N GLU A 178 -5.48 27.47 18.58
CA GLU A 178 -5.84 28.49 19.56
C GLU A 178 -4.68 29.46 19.85
N ALA A 179 -3.47 28.94 20.05
CA ALA A 179 -2.28 29.76 20.28
C ALA A 179 -1.94 30.67 19.07
N MET A 180 -2.11 30.15 17.85
CA MET A 180 -1.93 30.89 16.61
C MET A 180 -2.98 32.01 16.48
N ARG A 181 -4.26 31.71 16.73
CA ARG A 181 -5.35 32.69 16.72
C ARG A 181 -5.11 33.83 17.71
N ALA A 182 -4.73 33.50 18.95
CA ALA A 182 -4.44 34.49 19.98
C ALA A 182 -3.28 35.45 19.63
N ARG A 183 -2.38 35.03 18.74
CA ARG A 183 -1.19 35.79 18.32
C ARG A 183 -1.29 36.37 16.91
N GLY A 184 -2.45 36.26 16.26
CA GLY A 184 -2.63 36.72 14.88
C GLY A 184 -1.75 35.98 13.86
N ILE A 185 -1.35 34.74 14.16
CA ILE A 185 -0.56 33.90 13.25
C ILE A 185 -1.52 33.11 12.36
N THR A 186 -1.42 33.28 11.05
CA THR A 186 -2.15 32.45 10.09
C THR A 186 -1.62 31.02 10.15
N ARG A 187 -2.53 30.04 10.30
CA ARG A 187 -2.17 28.61 10.30
C ARG A 187 -1.47 28.25 8.99
N PRO A 188 -0.22 27.76 9.01
CA PRO A 188 0.48 27.39 7.79
C PRO A 188 -0.16 26.16 7.16
N THR A 189 -0.07 26.06 5.84
CA THR A 189 -0.30 24.81 5.09
C THR A 189 1.04 24.28 4.58
N PHE A 190 1.07 23.00 4.23
CA PHE A 190 2.27 22.35 3.69
C PHE A 190 1.97 21.63 2.37
N THR A 191 2.87 21.79 1.42
CA THR A 191 3.08 20.80 0.36
C THR A 191 3.84 19.59 0.91
N ALA A 192 3.89 18.50 0.14
CA ALA A 192 4.67 17.32 0.49
C ALA A 192 6.15 17.67 0.71
N THR A 193 6.77 18.34 -0.27
CA THR A 193 8.18 18.74 -0.23
C THR A 193 8.48 19.66 0.95
N GLU A 194 7.62 20.63 1.24
CA GLU A 194 7.83 21.51 2.40
C GLU A 194 7.86 20.74 3.72
N LEU A 195 6.98 19.75 3.90
CA LEU A 195 6.97 18.95 5.11
C LEU A 195 8.16 17.96 5.16
N ILE A 196 8.56 17.40 4.01
CA ILE A 196 9.76 16.57 3.88
C ILE A 196 11.01 17.35 4.32
N ASP A 197 11.16 18.58 3.81
CA ASP A 197 12.30 19.46 4.13
C ASP A 197 12.29 19.88 5.60
N LEU A 198 11.11 20.21 6.16
CA LEU A 198 10.96 20.50 7.59
C LEU A 198 11.38 19.32 8.46
N ILE A 199 10.95 18.10 8.15
CA ILE A 199 11.36 16.90 8.89
C ILE A 199 12.87 16.69 8.78
N ALA A 200 13.46 16.91 7.61
CA ALA A 200 14.90 16.82 7.40
C ALA A 200 15.68 17.84 8.26
N TYR A 201 15.20 19.09 8.34
CA TYR A 201 15.75 20.11 9.23
C TYR A 201 15.69 19.71 10.70
N LEU A 202 14.51 19.30 11.18
CA LEU A 202 14.32 18.91 12.58
C LEU A 202 15.26 17.76 12.98
N LYS A 203 15.44 16.77 12.11
CA LYS A 203 16.39 15.67 12.36
C LYS A 203 17.84 16.15 12.41
N ALA A 204 18.21 17.10 11.55
CA ALA A 204 19.58 17.60 11.45
C ALA A 204 19.96 18.56 12.60
N ALA A 205 19.03 19.42 13.02
CA ALA A 205 19.28 20.47 14.00
C ALA A 205 19.22 20.00 15.47
N SER A 206 18.55 18.88 15.73
CA SER A 206 18.37 18.38 17.09
C SER A 206 19.62 17.68 17.65
N PRO A 207 20.01 17.91 18.91
CA PRO A 207 21.24 17.37 19.49
C PRO A 207 21.09 15.97 20.10
N ALA A 208 19.86 15.45 20.25
CA ALA A 208 19.58 14.19 20.95
C ALA A 208 20.43 13.01 20.42
N PRO A 209 20.93 12.10 21.28
CA PRO A 209 21.63 10.90 20.84
C PRO A 209 20.72 10.10 19.90
N VAL A 210 21.28 9.62 18.78
CA VAL A 210 20.60 8.62 17.97
C VAL A 210 20.75 7.30 18.73
N GLU A 211 19.82 7.00 19.65
CA GLU A 211 19.50 5.59 19.90
C GLU A 211 19.06 4.99 18.56
N GLU A 212 19.35 3.70 18.30
CA GLU A 212 19.11 3.05 17.01
C GLU A 212 17.79 3.52 16.38
N PRO A 213 17.76 3.85 15.07
CA PRO A 213 16.54 4.33 14.43
C PRO A 213 15.40 3.38 14.76
N LEU A 214 14.42 3.85 15.52
CA LEU A 214 13.25 3.06 15.83
C LEU A 214 12.48 2.96 14.51
N TYR A 215 12.77 1.89 13.75
CA TYR A 215 12.21 1.67 12.43
C TYR A 215 10.70 1.78 12.55
N VAL A 216 10.13 2.71 11.79
CA VAL A 216 8.69 2.96 11.69
C VAL A 216 8.00 1.61 11.61
N LEU A 217 7.29 1.26 12.68
CA LEU A 217 6.60 -0.01 12.79
C LEU A 217 5.63 -0.08 11.61
N PRO A 218 5.78 -1.03 10.67
CA PRO A 218 4.78 -1.24 9.65
C PRO A 218 3.49 -1.55 10.39
N GLY A 219 2.54 -0.62 10.33
CA GLY A 219 1.29 -0.74 11.07
C GLY A 219 0.56 -2.03 10.71
N ARG A 220 -0.31 -2.46 11.62
CA ARG A 220 -1.16 -3.63 11.42
C ARG A 220 -2.45 -3.19 10.75
N ALA A 221 -2.67 -3.61 9.51
CA ALA A 221 -3.79 -3.13 8.69
C ALA A 221 -5.17 -3.54 9.25
N SER A 222 -5.29 -4.73 9.84
CA SER A 222 -6.54 -5.19 10.49
C SER A 222 -6.92 -4.30 11.68
N GLU A 223 -5.91 -3.94 12.48
CA GLU A 223 -6.07 -3.10 13.66
C GLU A 223 -6.28 -1.65 13.26
N GLY A 224 -5.66 -1.22 12.18
CA GLY A 224 -5.95 0.06 11.54
C GLY A 224 -7.39 0.18 11.09
N HIS A 225 -7.98 -0.87 10.52
CA HIS A 225 -9.39 -0.88 10.15
C HIS A 225 -10.26 -0.72 11.41
N ARG A 226 -10.03 -1.54 12.45
CA ARG A 226 -10.74 -1.46 13.72
C ARG A 226 -10.66 -0.05 14.31
N LEU A 227 -9.46 0.52 14.39
CA LEU A 227 -9.22 1.88 14.87
C LEU A 227 -9.90 2.93 14.00
N PHE A 228 -9.92 2.77 12.68
CA PHE A 228 -10.60 3.70 11.76
C PHE A 228 -12.11 3.77 12.03
N VAL A 229 -12.73 2.66 12.40
CA VAL A 229 -14.14 2.61 12.83
C VAL A 229 -14.31 3.18 14.23
N GLU A 230 -13.54 2.68 15.21
CA GLU A 230 -13.65 3.06 16.63
C GLU A 230 -13.33 4.54 16.89
N ARG A 231 -12.38 5.12 16.15
CA ARG A 231 -12.03 6.54 16.22
C ARG A 231 -13.01 7.42 15.44
N GLY A 232 -14.05 6.83 14.84
CA GLY A 232 -15.15 7.52 14.17
C GLY A 232 -14.83 8.04 12.77
N CYS A 233 -13.67 7.69 12.20
CA CYS A 233 -13.25 8.17 10.89
C CYS A 233 -14.22 7.70 9.79
N GLN A 234 -14.67 6.44 9.86
CA GLN A 234 -15.64 5.85 8.91
C GLN A 234 -16.99 6.57 8.90
N GLY A 235 -17.38 7.22 10.00
CA GLY A 235 -18.64 7.97 10.06
C GLY A 235 -18.68 9.18 9.11
N CYS A 236 -17.53 9.66 8.66
CA CYS A 236 -17.43 10.76 7.70
C CYS A 236 -16.74 10.38 6.39
N HIS A 237 -15.85 9.39 6.39
CA HIS A 237 -15.08 8.97 5.22
C HIS A 237 -15.54 7.62 4.69
N THR A 238 -15.75 7.54 3.38
CA THR A 238 -15.94 6.29 2.68
C THR A 238 -14.60 5.57 2.49
N VAL A 239 -14.62 4.25 2.59
CA VAL A 239 -13.54 3.36 2.16
C VAL A 239 -14.18 2.15 1.49
N ARG A 240 -13.91 1.91 0.20
CA ARG A 240 -14.51 0.81 -0.58
C ARG A 240 -16.04 0.78 -0.51
N ALA A 241 -16.67 1.93 -0.77
CA ALA A 241 -18.13 2.11 -0.71
C ALA A 241 -18.77 1.90 0.68
N GLU A 242 -17.99 1.76 1.75
CA GLU A 242 -18.47 1.69 3.13
C GLU A 242 -18.12 2.97 3.90
N GLY A 243 -19.07 3.56 4.61
CA GLY A 243 -18.87 4.73 5.46
C GLY A 243 -19.66 5.96 5.05
N GLY A 244 -19.26 7.13 5.55
CA GLY A 244 -19.92 8.40 5.31
C GLY A 244 -19.38 9.16 4.09
N THR A 245 -20.19 10.04 3.51
CA THR A 245 -19.86 10.83 2.31
C THR A 245 -19.51 12.29 2.61
N VAL A 246 -19.24 12.63 3.88
CA VAL A 246 -18.93 14.00 4.30
C VAL A 246 -17.50 14.39 3.90
N GLY A 247 -16.56 13.46 4.11
CA GLY A 247 -15.20 13.53 3.62
C GLY A 247 -15.04 12.77 2.30
N PRO A 248 -13.91 12.94 1.60
CA PRO A 248 -13.61 12.17 0.40
C PRO A 248 -13.48 10.67 0.71
N ASP A 249 -13.72 9.84 -0.31
CA ASP A 249 -13.40 8.41 -0.26
C ASP A 249 -11.89 8.23 -0.17
N LEU A 250 -11.42 7.58 0.90
CA LEU A 250 -10.00 7.38 1.18
C LEU A 250 -9.40 6.15 0.46
N ALA A 251 -10.25 5.35 -0.19
CA ALA A 251 -9.83 4.28 -1.11
C ALA A 251 -9.58 4.80 -2.53
N GLU A 252 -9.99 6.03 -2.86
CA GLU A 252 -9.81 6.59 -4.21
C GLU A 252 -8.33 6.63 -4.63
N ARG A 253 -8.08 6.17 -5.85
CA ARG A 253 -6.73 6.01 -6.45
C ARG A 253 -5.96 7.33 -6.59
N GLY A 254 -6.61 8.49 -6.44
CA GLY A 254 -5.94 9.80 -6.41
C GLY A 254 -5.22 10.10 -5.08
N LEU A 255 -5.34 9.24 -4.08
CA LEU A 255 -4.81 9.44 -2.73
C LEU A 255 -3.61 8.55 -2.39
N HIS A 256 -2.93 7.98 -3.40
CA HIS A 256 -1.63 7.30 -3.21
C HIS A 256 -0.58 8.32 -2.77
N LYS A 257 -0.53 8.53 -1.47
CA LYS A 257 0.34 9.50 -0.82
C LYS A 257 1.48 8.77 -0.15
N SER A 258 2.69 9.31 -0.28
CA SER A 258 3.76 8.97 0.63
C SER A 258 3.36 9.27 2.09
N LEU A 259 4.12 8.76 3.05
CA LEU A 259 3.85 9.03 4.46
C LEU A 259 3.85 10.54 4.78
N THR A 260 4.71 11.32 4.13
CA THR A 260 4.75 12.77 4.32
C THR A 260 3.62 13.48 3.58
N GLU A 261 3.25 13.04 2.38
CA GLU A 261 2.07 13.55 1.68
C GLU A 261 0.79 13.32 2.49
N PHE A 262 0.68 12.16 3.14
CA PHE A 262 -0.40 11.86 4.07
C PHE A 262 -0.41 12.84 5.25
N ALA A 263 0.74 13.02 5.91
CA ALA A 263 0.88 13.93 7.05
C ALA A 263 0.52 15.39 6.69
N ALA A 264 1.02 15.87 5.55
CA ALA A 264 0.70 17.22 5.04
C ALA A 264 -0.79 17.37 4.71
N ALA A 265 -1.38 16.37 4.04
CA ALA A 265 -2.79 16.38 3.69
C ALA A 265 -3.69 16.36 4.93
N MET A 266 -3.36 15.53 5.93
CA MET A 266 -4.03 15.54 7.22
C MET A 266 -3.96 16.92 7.85
N TRP A 267 -2.75 17.48 8.02
CA TRP A 267 -2.57 18.79 8.64
C TRP A 267 -3.41 19.89 7.98
N ASN A 268 -3.38 19.94 6.65
CA ASN A 268 -4.12 20.92 5.87
C ASN A 268 -5.64 20.77 5.99
N LYS A 269 -6.14 19.55 6.26
CA LYS A 269 -7.58 19.28 6.40
C LYS A 269 -8.11 19.25 7.84
N ILE A 270 -7.24 19.22 8.85
CA ILE A 270 -7.62 19.29 10.27
C ILE A 270 -8.64 20.41 10.56
N PRO A 271 -8.49 21.67 10.07
CA PRO A 271 -9.47 22.72 10.38
C PRO A 271 -10.90 22.39 9.92
N ALA A 272 -11.04 21.83 8.72
CA ALA A 272 -12.34 21.41 8.19
C ALA A 272 -12.90 20.22 8.99
N MET A 273 -12.06 19.21 9.26
CA MET A 273 -12.45 18.05 10.06
C MET A 273 -12.92 18.44 11.47
N ILE A 274 -12.19 19.33 12.15
CA ILE A 274 -12.56 19.83 13.49
C ILE A 274 -13.86 20.64 13.45
N ALA A 275 -14.03 21.51 12.44
CA ALA A 275 -15.27 22.28 12.31
C ALA A 275 -16.49 21.35 12.15
N THR A 276 -16.36 20.32 11.31
CA THR A 276 -17.40 19.30 11.11
C THR A 276 -17.63 18.47 12.38
N MET A 277 -16.57 18.03 13.06
CA MET A 277 -16.68 17.30 14.33
C MET A 277 -17.41 18.14 15.39
N LYS A 278 -17.01 19.41 15.55
CA LYS A 278 -17.66 20.35 16.47
C LYS A 278 -19.14 20.54 16.15
N ALA A 279 -19.49 20.72 14.88
CA ALA A 279 -20.89 20.88 14.45
C ALA A 279 -21.75 19.64 14.74
N LYS A 280 -21.13 18.44 14.78
CA LYS A 280 -21.78 17.17 15.09
C LYS A 280 -21.67 16.75 16.57
N GLY A 281 -21.06 17.56 17.43
CA GLY A 281 -20.82 17.21 18.83
C GLY A 281 -19.82 16.07 19.04
N ILE A 282 -18.94 15.83 18.05
CA ILE A 282 -17.91 14.79 18.11
C ILE A 282 -16.64 15.40 18.71
N ALA A 283 -16.09 14.77 19.74
CA ALA A 283 -14.79 15.13 20.29
C ALA A 283 -13.67 14.70 19.32
N VAL A 284 -12.61 15.51 19.20
CA VAL A 284 -11.45 15.15 18.38
C VAL A 284 -10.74 13.96 19.02
N PRO A 285 -10.68 12.78 18.37
CA PRO A 285 -10.06 11.61 18.95
C PRO A 285 -8.55 11.84 19.11
N GLN A 286 -7.98 11.36 20.21
CA GLN A 286 -6.52 11.30 20.36
C GLN A 286 -6.01 10.02 19.70
N LEU A 287 -4.87 10.12 19.02
CA LEU A 287 -4.24 8.99 18.31
C LEU A 287 -2.81 8.80 18.82
N GLN A 288 -2.52 7.64 19.38
CA GLN A 288 -1.14 7.25 19.68
C GLN A 288 -0.36 7.06 18.37
N PRO A 289 0.98 7.22 18.38
CA PRO A 289 1.79 7.03 17.17
C PRO A 289 1.60 5.66 16.51
N GLN A 290 1.46 4.59 17.31
CA GLN A 290 1.17 3.24 16.79
C GLN A 290 -0.22 3.15 16.15
N GLU A 291 -1.22 3.80 16.73
CA GLU A 291 -2.58 3.79 16.16
C GLU A 291 -2.63 4.54 14.83
N MET A 292 -1.89 5.65 14.72
CA MET A 292 -1.72 6.33 13.44
C MET A 292 -1.01 5.45 12.41
N ALA A 293 0.04 4.73 12.82
CA ALA A 293 0.74 3.79 11.94
C ALA A 293 -0.19 2.67 11.45
N ASP A 294 -0.99 2.10 12.35
CA ASP A 294 -1.98 1.06 12.04
C ASP A 294 -3.05 1.60 11.08
N ILE A 295 -3.63 2.79 11.32
CA ILE A 295 -4.61 3.43 10.43
C ILE A 295 -4.01 3.70 9.05
N VAL A 296 -2.79 4.23 8.96
CA VAL A 296 -2.13 4.45 7.67
C VAL A 296 -1.85 3.13 6.96
N ALA A 297 -1.44 2.10 7.68
CA ALA A 297 -1.28 0.76 7.11
C ALA A 297 -2.62 0.22 6.57
N TYR A 298 -3.74 0.43 7.27
CA TYR A 298 -5.06 0.08 6.76
C TYR A 298 -5.37 0.81 5.44
N LEU A 299 -5.27 2.14 5.41
CA LEU A 299 -5.57 2.94 4.22
C LEU A 299 -4.67 2.57 3.04
N TYR A 300 -3.40 2.25 3.30
CA TYR A 300 -2.47 1.77 2.28
C TYR A 300 -2.87 0.35 1.81
N SER A 301 -3.20 -0.57 2.72
CA SER A 301 -3.62 -1.94 2.36
C SER A 301 -4.88 -1.97 1.48
N VAL A 302 -5.81 -1.04 1.72
CA VAL A 302 -7.04 -0.91 0.93
C VAL A 302 -6.71 -0.57 -0.52
N GLN A 303 -5.74 0.31 -0.73
CA GLN A 303 -5.28 0.72 -2.06
C GLN A 303 -4.46 -0.38 -2.75
N TYR A 304 -3.79 -1.26 -2.00
CA TYR A 304 -3.00 -2.35 -2.56
C TYR A 304 -3.85 -3.35 -3.37
N PHE A 305 -5.05 -3.68 -2.89
CA PHE A 305 -6.04 -4.46 -3.64
C PHE A 305 -7.28 -3.60 -3.95
N ALA A 306 -7.06 -2.44 -4.60
CA ALA A 306 -8.11 -1.44 -4.84
C ALA A 306 -9.37 -2.00 -5.52
N GLU A 307 -9.21 -2.92 -6.48
CA GLU A 307 -10.32 -3.52 -7.23
C GLU A 307 -10.43 -5.03 -6.97
N PRO A 308 -11.54 -5.52 -6.39
CA PRO A 308 -11.81 -6.95 -6.35
C PRO A 308 -12.14 -7.45 -7.77
N GLY A 309 -11.49 -8.54 -8.19
CA GLY A 309 -11.77 -9.17 -9.47
C GLY A 309 -13.12 -9.90 -9.48
N ASP A 310 -13.82 -9.83 -10.61
CA ASP A 310 -15.06 -10.57 -10.90
C ASP A 310 -14.75 -11.69 -11.89
N ALA A 311 -14.96 -12.92 -11.45
CA ALA A 311 -14.65 -14.10 -12.25
C ALA A 311 -15.56 -14.26 -13.48
N ARG A 312 -16.80 -13.76 -13.46
CA ARG A 312 -17.69 -13.78 -14.65
C ARG A 312 -17.19 -12.82 -15.70
N ARG A 313 -16.75 -11.62 -15.31
CA ARG A 313 -16.08 -10.69 -16.23
C ARG A 313 -14.77 -11.27 -16.74
N GLY A 314 -14.02 -11.97 -15.88
CA GLY A 314 -12.80 -12.69 -16.27
C GLY A 314 -13.05 -13.78 -17.32
N GLU A 315 -14.14 -14.52 -17.22
CA GLU A 315 -14.56 -15.51 -18.23
C GLU A 315 -14.84 -14.87 -19.60
N GLN A 316 -15.56 -13.75 -19.60
CA GLN A 316 -15.79 -12.97 -20.83
C GLN A 316 -14.48 -12.44 -21.41
N LEU A 317 -13.58 -11.98 -20.53
CA LEU A 317 -12.29 -11.41 -20.89
C LEU A 317 -11.37 -12.43 -21.57
N VAL A 318 -11.27 -13.67 -21.07
CA VAL A 318 -10.42 -14.70 -21.72
C VAL A 318 -10.91 -15.04 -23.13
N THR A 319 -12.21 -14.91 -23.38
CA THR A 319 -12.79 -15.05 -24.72
C THR A 319 -12.43 -13.83 -25.58
N ALA A 320 -12.71 -12.62 -25.08
CA ALA A 320 -12.50 -11.37 -25.81
C ALA A 320 -11.02 -11.09 -26.14
N LYS A 321 -10.09 -11.50 -25.27
CA LYS A 321 -8.63 -11.35 -25.48
C LYS A 321 -8.03 -12.51 -26.29
N GLY A 322 -8.86 -13.43 -26.81
CA GLY A 322 -8.44 -14.51 -27.70
C GLY A 322 -7.71 -15.68 -27.03
N CYS A 323 -7.69 -15.74 -25.68
CA CYS A 323 -6.97 -16.77 -24.95
C CYS A 323 -7.49 -18.18 -25.31
N LEU A 324 -8.81 -18.31 -25.51
CA LEU A 324 -9.47 -19.57 -25.84
C LEU A 324 -9.11 -20.11 -27.24
N GLY A 325 -8.47 -19.32 -28.10
CA GLY A 325 -7.97 -19.78 -29.39
C GLY A 325 -6.82 -20.78 -29.26
N CYS A 326 -6.03 -20.67 -28.19
CA CYS A 326 -4.95 -21.61 -27.89
C CYS A 326 -5.26 -22.48 -26.67
N HIS A 327 -5.83 -21.88 -25.63
CA HIS A 327 -6.07 -22.53 -24.36
C HIS A 327 -7.48 -23.13 -24.28
N PRO A 328 -7.62 -24.44 -24.03
CA PRO A 328 -8.91 -25.00 -23.69
C PRO A 328 -9.28 -24.65 -22.24
N VAL A 329 -10.57 -24.64 -21.95
CA VAL A 329 -11.13 -24.61 -20.59
C VAL A 329 -12.02 -25.83 -20.44
N ARG A 330 -11.64 -26.74 -19.53
CA ARG A 330 -12.35 -28.01 -19.30
C ARG A 330 -12.54 -28.80 -20.61
N GLY A 331 -11.48 -28.86 -21.42
CA GLY A 331 -11.44 -29.55 -22.70
C GLY A 331 -12.16 -28.84 -23.87
N LYS A 332 -12.73 -27.65 -23.67
CA LYS A 332 -13.39 -26.86 -24.73
C LYS A 332 -12.51 -25.69 -25.16
N GLY A 333 -12.30 -25.50 -26.46
CA GLY A 333 -11.47 -24.42 -27.02
C GLY A 333 -10.27 -24.95 -27.79
N GLY A 334 -9.25 -24.10 -27.95
CA GLY A 334 -8.01 -24.43 -28.64
C GLY A 334 -7.26 -25.62 -28.02
N LYS A 335 -6.43 -26.28 -28.83
CA LYS A 335 -5.56 -27.39 -28.38
C LYS A 335 -4.08 -27.05 -28.44
N GLY A 336 -3.75 -25.79 -28.77
CA GLY A 336 -2.38 -25.31 -28.96
C GLY A 336 -1.64 -25.04 -27.65
N ALA A 337 -2.35 -24.99 -26.52
CA ALA A 337 -1.78 -24.77 -25.20
C ALA A 337 -2.47 -25.62 -24.12
N GLY A 338 -1.92 -25.60 -22.90
CA GLY A 338 -2.48 -26.32 -21.75
C GLY A 338 -3.86 -25.81 -21.35
N ASP A 339 -4.72 -26.73 -20.90
CA ASP A 339 -6.08 -26.43 -20.42
C ASP A 339 -6.01 -25.54 -19.16
N LEU A 340 -6.60 -24.35 -19.20
CA LEU A 340 -6.55 -23.39 -18.08
C LEU A 340 -7.21 -23.95 -16.82
N ALA A 341 -8.19 -24.85 -16.94
CA ALA A 341 -8.79 -25.50 -15.78
C ALA A 341 -7.92 -26.62 -15.18
N ARG A 342 -6.90 -27.11 -15.91
CA ARG A 342 -6.00 -28.21 -15.48
C ARG A 342 -4.57 -27.76 -15.18
N ALA A 343 -4.05 -26.82 -15.96
CA ALA A 343 -2.69 -26.30 -15.88
C ALA A 343 -2.48 -25.36 -14.67
N ALA A 344 -3.56 -24.83 -14.12
CA ALA A 344 -3.53 -23.81 -13.08
C ALA A 344 -4.01 -24.34 -11.72
N ARG A 345 -3.09 -24.54 -10.78
CA ARG A 345 -3.41 -24.46 -9.35
C ARG A 345 -2.89 -23.12 -8.86
N PHE A 346 -3.71 -22.06 -8.93
CA PHE A 346 -3.33 -20.73 -8.44
C PHE A 346 -3.89 -20.51 -7.04
N PRO A 347 -3.15 -20.87 -5.97
CA PRO A 347 -3.62 -20.69 -4.59
C PRO A 347 -3.72 -19.21 -4.18
N SER A 348 -3.12 -18.29 -4.93
CA SER A 348 -3.10 -16.85 -4.64
C SER A 348 -3.00 -16.03 -5.93
N PRO A 349 -3.33 -14.72 -5.89
CA PRO A 349 -3.09 -13.82 -7.02
C PRO A 349 -1.62 -13.81 -7.46
N ALA A 350 -0.68 -13.82 -6.51
CA ALA A 350 0.75 -13.88 -6.81
C ALA A 350 1.14 -15.16 -7.57
N ALA A 351 0.49 -16.30 -7.29
CA ALA A 351 0.72 -17.54 -8.03
C ALA A 351 0.24 -17.44 -9.48
N ALA A 352 -0.90 -16.80 -9.72
CA ALA A 352 -1.40 -16.56 -11.08
C ALA A 352 -0.44 -15.64 -11.85
N ILE A 353 0.00 -14.53 -11.25
CA ILE A 353 0.93 -13.60 -11.89
C ILE A 353 2.31 -14.24 -12.15
N ALA A 354 2.83 -15.03 -11.20
CA ALA A 354 4.07 -15.78 -11.39
C ALA A 354 3.97 -16.75 -12.57
N ALA A 355 2.87 -17.51 -12.65
CA ALA A 355 2.62 -18.43 -13.75
C ALA A 355 2.48 -17.69 -15.09
N MET A 356 1.77 -16.57 -15.13
CA MET A 356 1.67 -15.71 -16.30
C MET A 356 3.05 -15.21 -16.74
N TRP A 357 3.86 -14.67 -15.82
CA TRP A 357 5.23 -14.28 -16.11
C TRP A 357 6.00 -15.45 -16.70
N ASN A 358 6.03 -16.60 -16.05
CA ASN A 358 6.75 -17.79 -16.51
C ASN A 358 6.27 -18.30 -17.88
N HIS A 359 4.97 -18.26 -18.13
CA HIS A 359 4.36 -18.68 -19.39
C HIS A 359 4.56 -17.68 -20.53
N ALA A 360 4.76 -16.39 -20.24
CA ALA A 360 4.87 -15.32 -21.23
C ALA A 360 5.97 -15.55 -22.27
N LEU A 361 7.03 -16.30 -21.93
CA LEU A 361 8.07 -16.70 -22.89
C LEU A 361 7.52 -17.61 -23.99
N ILE A 362 6.79 -18.66 -23.59
CA ILE A 362 6.18 -19.61 -24.53
C ILE A 362 5.20 -18.88 -25.43
N MET A 363 4.42 -17.96 -24.85
CA MET A 363 3.52 -17.12 -25.63
C MET A 363 4.26 -16.22 -26.61
N GLU A 364 5.40 -15.61 -26.25
CA GLU A 364 6.18 -14.80 -27.19
C GLU A 364 6.70 -15.64 -28.37
N GLU A 365 7.28 -16.81 -28.09
CA GLU A 365 7.84 -17.71 -29.09
C GLU A 365 6.79 -18.23 -30.07
N VAL A 366 5.57 -18.46 -29.59
CA VAL A 366 4.44 -18.92 -30.43
C VAL A 366 3.73 -17.74 -31.12
N ALA A 367 3.58 -16.59 -30.45
CA ALA A 367 2.84 -15.43 -30.96
C ALA A 367 3.61 -14.64 -32.01
N GLN A 368 4.94 -14.50 -31.88
CA GLN A 368 5.74 -13.71 -32.84
C GLN A 368 5.67 -14.27 -34.27
N PRO A 369 5.88 -15.58 -34.51
CA PRO A 369 5.78 -16.14 -35.86
C PRO A 369 4.36 -16.06 -36.43
N GLN A 370 3.34 -16.12 -35.57
CA GLN A 370 1.94 -16.07 -35.96
C GLN A 370 1.38 -14.65 -36.10
N LYS A 371 2.21 -13.61 -35.91
CA LYS A 371 1.81 -12.19 -35.92
C LYS A 371 0.62 -11.89 -34.99
N MET A 372 0.49 -12.65 -33.91
CA MET A 372 -0.58 -12.47 -32.95
C MET A 372 -0.29 -11.25 -32.07
N ALA A 373 -1.31 -10.39 -31.89
CA ALA A 373 -1.18 -9.24 -31.00
C ALA A 373 -1.05 -9.71 -29.53
N TRP A 374 -0.06 -9.17 -28.81
CA TRP A 374 0.09 -9.43 -27.38
C TRP A 374 -1.12 -8.86 -26.61
N PRO A 375 -1.88 -9.68 -25.88
CA PRO A 375 -3.06 -9.19 -25.17
C PRO A 375 -2.63 -8.21 -24.08
N GLN A 376 -3.21 -7.01 -24.10
CA GLN A 376 -2.98 -5.96 -23.11
C GLN A 376 -4.12 -5.98 -22.09
N PHE A 377 -3.79 -5.79 -20.81
CA PHE A 377 -4.77 -5.73 -19.72
C PHE A 377 -4.75 -4.38 -19.03
N ARG A 378 -5.93 -3.81 -18.76
CA ARG A 378 -6.08 -2.81 -17.71
C ARG A 378 -5.97 -3.46 -16.33
N PRO A 379 -5.74 -2.69 -15.25
CA PRO A 379 -5.65 -3.23 -13.89
C PRO A 379 -6.91 -3.98 -13.43
N ASP A 380 -8.09 -3.46 -13.75
CA ASP A 380 -9.40 -4.09 -13.50
C ASP A 380 -9.54 -5.41 -14.29
N GLU A 381 -9.15 -5.40 -15.56
CA GLU A 381 -9.16 -6.62 -16.38
C GLU A 381 -8.20 -7.69 -15.84
N MET A 382 -7.03 -7.28 -15.32
CA MET A 382 -6.07 -8.20 -14.69
C MET A 382 -6.65 -8.80 -13.41
N ALA A 383 -7.37 -8.01 -12.60
CA ALA A 383 -8.06 -8.49 -11.40
C ALA A 383 -9.13 -9.53 -11.77
N ASP A 384 -9.98 -9.23 -12.75
CA ASP A 384 -11.04 -10.11 -13.24
C ASP A 384 -10.46 -11.42 -13.82
N LEU A 385 -9.38 -11.34 -14.60
CA LEU A 385 -8.67 -12.51 -15.13
C LEU A 385 -8.18 -13.41 -14.00
N VAL A 386 -7.50 -12.84 -13.01
CA VAL A 386 -6.97 -13.62 -11.88
C VAL A 386 -8.10 -14.25 -11.07
N ALA A 387 -9.20 -13.53 -10.83
CA ALA A 387 -10.38 -14.07 -10.15
C ALA A 387 -10.96 -15.28 -10.88
N TYR A 388 -11.13 -15.20 -12.19
CA TYR A 388 -11.60 -16.32 -13.01
C TYR A 388 -10.66 -17.52 -12.96
N LEU A 389 -9.36 -17.30 -13.13
CA LEU A 389 -8.35 -18.36 -13.08
C LEU A 389 -8.32 -19.06 -11.70
N GLN A 390 -8.60 -18.32 -10.61
CA GLN A 390 -8.71 -18.89 -9.27
C GLN A 390 -10.04 -19.65 -9.06
N GLU A 391 -11.15 -19.21 -9.67
CA GLU A 391 -12.44 -19.89 -9.58
C GLU A 391 -12.44 -21.23 -10.32
N LEU A 392 -11.72 -21.35 -11.45
CA LEU A 392 -11.58 -22.60 -12.19
C LEU A 392 -11.06 -23.77 -11.32
N ARG A 393 -10.36 -23.47 -10.22
CA ARG A 393 -9.95 -24.45 -9.19
C ARG A 393 -11.12 -24.94 -8.33
N ARG A 394 -12.03 -24.03 -7.92
CA ARG A 394 -13.02 -24.27 -6.87
C ARG A 394 -14.21 -25.12 -7.32
N SER A 395 -14.61 -25.02 -8.59
CA SER A 395 -15.77 -25.76 -9.12
C SER A 395 -15.43 -27.20 -9.55
N ARG A 396 -14.54 -27.89 -8.82
CA ARG A 396 -14.20 -29.29 -9.05
C ARG A 396 -14.88 -30.21 -8.05
#